data_AF-A0A8C9A9C1-F1
#
_entry.id   AF-A0A8C9A9C1-F1
#
_cell.length_a   1.000
_cell.length_b   1.000
_cell.length_c   1.000
_cell.angle_alpha   90.00
_cell.angle_beta   90.00
_cell.angle_gamma   90.00
#
_symmetry.space_group_name_H-M   'P 1'
#
loop_
_entity.id
_entity.type
_entity.pdbx_description
1 polymer ?
#
loop_
_entity_poly.entity_id
_entity_poly.type
_entity_poly.pdbx_seq_one_letter_code
_entity_poly.pdbx_strand_id
1 'polypeptide(L)'
;MAAAALGSSSGSASPAVAELCQNTPETFLEASKLLLTYADNILRNPNDEKYRSIRIGNTTFSTRLLPVRGAVECLFEMGFEEGETHLIFPKKASVEQLQKIRDLIAIERSSRLDVSNKSHKVESSQPPATNTQLPTTQSSNPNGLTQHAENRHGQSSNPPSAPMVTANSTILKVLQSNIQHVLVYENLALQEKALACIPVQELKRKSQEKLSRARKLDKGTNVSDGDFLLLELLHWFKQEFFHWVNNILCSKCGGQTRSRSKSLLPNDDELKWGANNVEDHYCDACQFSNRFPRYNDPEKLLETRCGRCGEWANCFTLCCRALGFEARYVWDYTELWHTLFLKLTTMSGQKSFLLLSSGGCTVMPVKMSVTNHSFMK
;
A
#
# COMPACT_ATOMS: atom_id res chain seq x y z
N MET A 1 -5.38 -47.93 -29.65
CA MET A 1 -4.87 -47.82 -28.27
C MET A 1 -3.88 -46.66 -28.22
N ALA A 2 -4.32 -45.50 -27.77
CA ALA A 2 -3.45 -44.38 -27.41
C ALA A 2 -3.99 -43.84 -26.09
N ALA A 3 -3.20 -44.02 -25.04
CA ALA A 3 -3.60 -43.84 -23.65
C ALA A 3 -3.73 -42.35 -23.29
N ALA A 4 -4.82 -42.03 -22.60
CA ALA A 4 -5.10 -40.74 -22.01
C ALA A 4 -4.06 -40.41 -20.93
N ALA A 5 -3.39 -39.27 -21.07
CA ALA A 5 -2.67 -38.65 -19.97
C ALA A 5 -3.68 -37.95 -19.05
N LEU A 6 -3.88 -38.54 -17.88
CA LEU A 6 -4.68 -38.03 -16.78
C LEU A 6 -4.16 -36.65 -16.38
N GLY A 7 -5.03 -35.65 -16.45
CA GLY A 7 -4.79 -34.31 -15.95
C GLY A 7 -4.54 -34.34 -14.45
N SER A 8 -3.33 -34.00 -14.04
CA SER A 8 -2.99 -33.66 -12.66
C SER A 8 -3.67 -32.33 -12.32
N SER A 9 -4.56 -32.38 -11.33
CA SER A 9 -5.21 -31.24 -10.67
C SER A 9 -4.17 -30.18 -10.28
N SER A 10 -4.04 -29.12 -11.07
CA SER A 10 -3.28 -27.93 -10.71
C SER A 10 -3.99 -27.23 -9.54
N GLY A 11 -3.42 -27.39 -8.35
CA GLY A 11 -3.87 -26.70 -7.14
C GLY A 11 -3.93 -25.20 -7.40
N SER A 12 -5.06 -24.58 -7.04
CA SER A 12 -5.32 -23.15 -7.22
C SER A 12 -4.12 -22.30 -6.76
N ALA A 13 -3.43 -21.64 -7.68
CA ALA A 13 -2.38 -20.70 -7.34
C ALA A 13 -2.97 -19.58 -6.49
N SER A 14 -2.36 -19.28 -5.33
CA SER A 14 -2.74 -18.15 -4.48
C SER A 14 -2.28 -16.84 -5.14
N PRO A 15 -3.19 -15.90 -5.44
CA PRO A 15 -2.82 -14.58 -5.95
C PRO A 15 -1.86 -13.84 -5.01
N ALA A 16 -2.09 -13.87 -3.70
CA ALA A 16 -1.20 -13.23 -2.73
C ALA A 16 0.23 -13.79 -2.77
N VAL A 17 0.38 -15.12 -2.87
CA VAL A 17 1.71 -15.75 -2.99
C VAL A 17 2.37 -15.35 -4.31
N ALA A 18 1.61 -15.29 -5.41
CA ALA A 18 2.14 -14.84 -6.70
C ALA A 18 2.63 -13.38 -6.67
N GLU A 19 1.96 -12.51 -5.92
CA GLU A 19 2.43 -11.13 -5.71
C GLU A 19 3.66 -11.07 -4.80
N LEU A 20 3.68 -11.87 -3.73
CA LEU A 20 4.84 -11.99 -2.84
C LEU A 20 6.08 -12.41 -3.63
N CYS A 21 5.92 -13.33 -4.58
CA CYS A 21 6.99 -13.83 -5.44
C CYS A 21 7.62 -12.78 -6.37
N GLN A 22 6.92 -11.67 -6.66
CA GLN A 22 7.40 -10.59 -7.54
C GLN A 22 8.42 -9.66 -6.86
N ASN A 23 8.59 -9.76 -5.54
CA ASN A 23 9.61 -9.00 -4.82
C ASN A 23 11.03 -9.53 -5.12
N THR A 24 12.04 -8.70 -4.87
CA THR A 24 13.45 -9.10 -4.96
C THR A 24 13.73 -10.34 -4.10
N PRO A 25 14.67 -11.23 -4.49
CA PRO A 25 14.96 -12.46 -3.75
C PRO A 25 15.16 -12.26 -2.24
N GLU A 26 15.91 -11.24 -1.84
CA GLU A 26 16.23 -10.93 -0.44
C GLU A 26 14.97 -10.52 0.33
N THR A 27 14.20 -9.57 -0.21
CA THR A 27 12.92 -9.12 0.36
C THR A 27 11.93 -10.27 0.50
N PHE A 28 11.80 -11.12 -0.52
CA PHE A 28 10.95 -12.32 -0.45
C PHE A 28 11.42 -13.26 0.66
N LEU A 29 12.72 -13.51 0.78
CA LEU A 29 13.26 -14.40 1.81
C LEU A 29 13.04 -13.82 3.23
N GLU A 30 13.21 -12.53 3.42
CA GLU A 30 13.00 -11.94 4.75
C GLU A 30 11.50 -11.88 5.13
N ALA A 31 10.61 -11.61 4.18
CA ALA A 31 9.16 -11.58 4.41
C ALA A 31 8.57 -12.99 4.60
N SER A 32 8.92 -13.94 3.72
CA SER A 32 8.46 -15.34 3.81
C SER A 32 8.84 -15.97 5.15
N LYS A 33 10.03 -15.66 5.70
CA LYS A 33 10.45 -16.14 7.02
C LYS A 33 9.49 -15.71 8.13
N LEU A 34 9.05 -14.45 8.11
CA LEU A 34 8.12 -13.92 9.11
C LEU A 34 6.72 -14.52 8.94
N LEU A 35 6.21 -14.62 7.71
CA LEU A 35 4.91 -15.25 7.41
C LEU A 35 4.85 -16.70 7.88
N LEU A 36 5.89 -17.49 7.56
CA LEU A 36 6.01 -18.86 8.01
C LEU A 36 6.08 -18.95 9.53
N THR A 37 6.81 -18.03 10.18
CA THR A 37 6.89 -18.00 11.66
C THR A 37 5.52 -17.78 12.30
N TYR A 38 4.71 -16.86 11.78
CA TYR A 38 3.37 -16.62 12.31
C TYR A 38 2.45 -17.84 12.13
N ALA A 39 2.44 -18.42 10.92
CA ALA A 39 1.66 -19.62 10.63
C ALA A 39 2.10 -20.81 11.49
N ASP A 40 3.40 -21.11 11.56
CA ASP A 40 3.95 -22.22 12.33
C ASP A 40 3.71 -22.07 13.84
N ASN A 41 3.66 -20.85 14.36
CA ASN A 41 3.35 -20.62 15.77
C ASN A 41 1.89 -20.94 16.11
N ILE A 42 0.95 -20.60 15.23
CA ILE A 42 -0.47 -20.96 15.37
C ILE A 42 -0.68 -22.46 15.18
N LEU A 43 -0.04 -23.06 14.17
CA LEU A 43 -0.14 -24.50 13.89
C LEU A 43 0.41 -25.35 15.05
N ARG A 44 1.52 -24.93 15.67
CA ARG A 44 2.10 -25.63 16.83
C ARG A 44 1.32 -25.39 18.13
N ASN A 45 0.75 -24.20 18.31
CA ASN A 45 0.06 -23.80 19.54
C ASN A 45 -1.32 -23.20 19.23
N PRO A 46 -2.28 -23.99 18.72
CA PRO A 46 -3.53 -23.46 18.18
C PRO A 46 -4.43 -22.79 19.23
N ASN A 47 -4.31 -23.17 20.50
CA ASN A 47 -5.12 -22.64 21.59
C ASN A 47 -4.49 -21.43 22.31
N ASP A 48 -3.24 -21.09 22.00
CA ASP A 48 -2.55 -19.96 22.65
C ASP A 48 -2.92 -18.65 21.95
N GLU A 49 -3.65 -17.79 22.67
CA GLU A 49 -4.15 -16.51 22.15
C GLU A 49 -3.03 -15.54 21.75
N LYS A 50 -1.83 -15.68 22.34
CA LYS A 50 -0.68 -14.83 22.03
C LYS A 50 -0.24 -14.97 20.57
N TYR A 51 -0.24 -16.19 20.02
CA TYR A 51 0.19 -16.45 18.64
C TYR A 51 -0.89 -16.15 17.62
N ARG A 52 -2.14 -16.02 18.05
CA ARG A 52 -3.29 -15.65 17.21
C ARG A 52 -3.43 -14.13 17.05
N SER A 53 -2.50 -13.32 17.56
CA SER A 53 -2.54 -11.87 17.45
C SER A 53 -1.17 -11.32 17.04
N ILE A 54 -1.15 -10.48 16.00
CA ILE A 54 0.03 -9.79 15.52
C ILE A 54 -0.19 -8.30 15.69
N ARG A 55 0.61 -7.64 16.53
CA ARG A 55 0.51 -6.19 16.74
C ARG A 55 1.11 -5.44 15.54
N ILE A 56 0.31 -4.62 14.88
CA ILE A 56 0.70 -3.89 13.66
C ILE A 56 1.85 -2.91 13.96
N GLY A 57 1.82 -2.27 15.14
CA GLY A 57 2.89 -1.37 15.61
C GLY A 57 4.19 -2.06 16.03
N ASN A 58 4.32 -3.39 15.91
CA ASN A 58 5.59 -4.06 16.15
C ASN A 58 6.62 -3.64 15.09
N THR A 59 7.82 -3.24 15.51
CA THR A 59 8.86 -2.72 14.60
C THR A 59 9.23 -3.73 13.51
N THR A 60 9.33 -5.02 13.83
CA THR A 60 9.65 -6.06 12.84
C THR A 60 8.53 -6.22 11.82
N PHE A 61 7.28 -6.22 12.28
CA PHE A 61 6.12 -6.33 11.39
C PHE A 61 6.00 -5.10 10.46
N SER A 62 6.00 -3.91 11.06
CA SER A 62 5.82 -2.63 10.34
C SER A 62 6.94 -2.32 9.35
N THR A 63 8.19 -2.64 9.67
CA THR A 63 9.31 -2.30 8.78
C THR A 63 9.64 -3.38 7.74
N ARG A 64 9.31 -4.65 8.02
CA ARG A 64 9.76 -5.77 7.17
C ARG A 64 8.65 -6.57 6.50
N LEU A 65 7.40 -6.38 6.92
CA LEU A 65 6.28 -7.14 6.38
C LEU A 65 5.23 -6.23 5.73
N LEU A 66 4.85 -5.15 6.41
CA LEU A 66 3.91 -4.16 5.88
C LEU A 66 4.32 -3.59 4.50
N PRO A 67 5.59 -3.18 4.25
CA PRO A 67 5.96 -2.61 2.95
C PRO A 67 6.16 -3.64 1.84
N VAL A 68 6.04 -4.94 2.13
CA VAL A 68 6.32 -6.00 1.17
C VAL A 68 5.05 -6.37 0.44
N ARG A 69 5.04 -6.14 -0.88
CA ARG A 69 3.90 -6.43 -1.75
C ARG A 69 3.48 -7.90 -1.61
N GLY A 70 2.20 -8.15 -1.37
CA GLY A 70 1.64 -9.50 -1.22
C GLY A 70 1.77 -10.10 0.19
N ALA A 71 2.54 -9.49 1.10
CA ALA A 71 2.80 -10.08 2.42
C ALA A 71 1.60 -9.98 3.38
N VAL A 72 0.89 -8.85 3.39
CA VAL A 72 -0.32 -8.68 4.21
C VAL A 72 -1.49 -9.45 3.60
N GLU A 73 -1.58 -9.48 2.27
CA GLU A 73 -2.54 -10.28 1.51
C GLU A 73 -2.36 -11.78 1.81
N CYS A 74 -1.12 -12.25 1.96
CA CYS A 74 -0.86 -13.63 2.41
C CYS A 74 -1.43 -13.89 3.81
N LEU A 75 -1.37 -12.92 4.75
CA LEU A 75 -1.96 -13.08 6.08
C LEU A 75 -3.49 -13.13 6.01
N PHE A 76 -4.12 -12.32 5.16
CA PHE A 76 -5.57 -12.40 4.94
C PHE A 76 -5.99 -13.71 4.26
N GLU A 77 -5.26 -14.18 3.24
CA GLU A 77 -5.52 -15.48 2.62
C GLU A 77 -5.27 -16.65 3.57
N MET A 78 -4.34 -16.51 4.52
CA MET A 78 -4.15 -17.47 5.62
C MET A 78 -5.34 -17.51 6.57
N GLY A 79 -6.12 -16.42 6.68
CA GLY A 79 -7.30 -16.31 7.53
C GLY A 79 -7.16 -15.36 8.72
N PHE A 80 -6.13 -14.49 8.74
CA PHE A 80 -6.12 -13.38 9.68
C PHE A 80 -7.21 -12.36 9.32
N GLU A 81 -7.75 -11.69 10.32
CA GLU A 81 -8.70 -10.59 10.19
C GLU A 81 -8.08 -9.31 10.76
N GLU A 82 -8.39 -8.17 10.13
CA GLU A 82 -7.94 -6.85 10.57
C GLU A 82 -8.77 -6.36 11.78
N GLY A 83 -8.07 -5.99 12.85
CA GLY A 83 -8.59 -5.21 13.96
C GLY A 83 -7.89 -3.86 14.07
N GLU A 84 -8.31 -3.01 15.01
CA GLU A 84 -7.86 -1.60 15.11
C GLU A 84 -6.33 -1.43 15.28
N THR A 85 -5.68 -2.34 15.99
CA THR A 85 -4.23 -2.27 16.28
C THR A 85 -3.50 -3.60 16.11
N HIS A 86 -4.23 -4.65 15.73
CA HIS A 86 -3.76 -6.02 15.65
C HIS A 86 -4.38 -6.75 14.45
N LEU A 87 -3.63 -7.67 13.84
CA LEU A 87 -4.18 -8.72 13.00
C LEU A 87 -4.47 -9.94 13.86
N ILE A 88 -5.70 -10.44 13.83
CA ILE A 88 -6.18 -11.51 14.71
C ILE A 88 -6.54 -12.72 13.88
N PHE A 89 -6.09 -13.91 14.27
CA PHE A 89 -6.48 -15.17 13.66
C PHE A 89 -7.70 -15.75 14.42
N PRO A 90 -8.94 -15.63 13.89
CA PRO A 90 -10.16 -15.98 14.63
C PRO A 90 -10.21 -17.44 15.02
N LYS A 91 -10.75 -17.80 16.20
CA LYS A 91 -10.89 -19.22 16.65
C LYS A 91 -11.67 -20.11 15.67
N LYS A 92 -12.55 -19.50 14.88
CA LYS A 92 -13.37 -20.14 13.84
C LYS A 92 -12.69 -20.27 12.47
N ALA A 93 -11.51 -19.69 12.28
CA ALA A 93 -10.82 -19.71 11.00
C ALA A 93 -10.26 -21.10 10.68
N SER A 94 -10.29 -21.47 9.40
CA SER A 94 -9.84 -22.77 8.90
C SER A 94 -8.32 -22.91 9.04
N VAL A 95 -7.90 -23.96 9.75
CA VAL A 95 -6.48 -24.32 9.89
C VAL A 95 -5.94 -24.89 8.58
N GLU A 96 -6.81 -25.50 7.78
CA GLU A 96 -6.49 -26.09 6.47
C GLU A 96 -6.09 -25.00 5.47
N GLN A 97 -6.78 -23.86 5.49
CA GLN A 97 -6.44 -22.71 4.64
C GLN A 97 -5.11 -22.06 5.07
N LEU A 98 -4.88 -21.91 6.38
CA LEU A 98 -3.59 -21.46 6.93
C LEU A 98 -2.45 -22.38 6.47
N GLN A 99 -2.62 -23.69 6.58
CA GLN A 99 -1.65 -24.70 6.17
C GLN A 99 -1.37 -24.62 4.66
N LYS A 100 -2.40 -24.51 3.84
CA LYS A 100 -2.28 -24.42 2.37
C LYS A 100 -1.40 -23.25 1.93
N ILE A 101 -1.67 -22.03 2.42
CA ILE A 101 -0.90 -20.85 2.04
C ILE A 101 0.53 -20.93 2.59
N ARG A 102 0.69 -21.42 3.83
CA ARG A 102 1.99 -21.65 4.45
C ARG A 102 2.86 -22.61 3.62
N ASP A 103 2.29 -23.71 3.12
CA ASP A 103 3.02 -24.69 2.31
C ASP A 103 3.43 -24.13 0.94
N LEU A 104 2.58 -23.33 0.29
CA LEU A 104 2.94 -22.65 -0.96
C LEU A 104 4.16 -21.73 -0.77
N ILE A 105 4.18 -20.93 0.32
CA ILE A 105 5.31 -20.05 0.64
C ILE A 105 6.57 -20.86 0.95
N ALA A 106 6.43 -21.98 1.68
CA ALA A 106 7.55 -22.83 2.05
C ALA A 106 8.20 -23.53 0.85
N ILE A 107 7.39 -23.99 -0.12
CA ILE A 107 7.86 -24.60 -1.36
C ILE A 107 8.67 -23.60 -2.18
N GLU A 108 8.11 -22.40 -2.41
CA GLU A 108 8.80 -21.35 -3.16
C GLU A 108 10.10 -20.92 -2.46
N ARG A 109 10.07 -20.77 -1.13
CA ARG A 109 11.25 -20.42 -0.35
C ARG A 109 12.37 -21.43 -0.48
N SER A 110 12.04 -22.72 -0.42
CA SER A 110 13.03 -23.79 -0.58
C SER A 110 13.64 -23.78 -1.98
N SER A 111 12.81 -23.59 -3.01
CA SER A 111 13.26 -23.46 -4.40
C SER A 111 14.27 -22.34 -4.59
N ARG A 112 14.03 -21.15 -4.02
CA ARG A 112 14.95 -19.99 -4.13
C ARG A 112 16.27 -20.20 -3.37
N LEU A 113 16.24 -20.89 -2.23
CA LEU A 113 17.45 -21.22 -1.47
C LEU A 113 18.31 -22.26 -2.18
N ASP A 114 17.70 -23.24 -2.86
CA ASP A 114 18.42 -24.25 -3.65
C ASP A 114 19.10 -23.66 -4.90
N VAL A 115 18.49 -22.64 -5.51
CA VAL A 115 19.09 -21.91 -6.65
C VAL A 115 20.29 -21.07 -6.20
N SER A 116 20.21 -20.41 -5.04
CA SER A 116 21.32 -19.65 -4.46
C SER A 116 22.52 -20.54 -4.12
N ASN A 117 22.28 -21.77 -3.66
CA ASN A 117 23.33 -22.74 -3.33
C ASN A 117 23.98 -23.39 -4.55
N LYS A 118 23.27 -23.49 -5.69
CA LYS A 118 23.85 -23.95 -6.97
C LYS A 118 24.74 -22.91 -7.64
N SER A 119 24.46 -21.62 -7.44
CA SER A 119 25.27 -20.53 -8.01
C SER A 119 26.63 -20.35 -7.32
N HIS A 120 26.78 -20.77 -6.06
CA HIS A 120 28.05 -20.69 -5.32
C HIS A 120 29.00 -21.89 -5.50
N LYS A 121 28.62 -22.93 -6.28
CA LYS A 121 29.45 -24.13 -6.46
C LYS A 121 30.29 -24.15 -7.75
N VAL A 122 30.15 -23.15 -8.64
CA VAL A 122 30.84 -23.13 -9.94
C VAL A 122 32.11 -22.26 -9.94
N GLU A 123 32.37 -21.49 -8.89
CA GLU A 123 33.53 -20.58 -8.84
C GLU A 123 34.47 -20.92 -7.67
N SER A 124 35.05 -22.12 -7.71
CA SER A 124 36.25 -22.45 -6.92
C SER A 124 37.00 -23.65 -7.53
N SER A 125 38.04 -23.35 -8.31
CA SER A 125 39.09 -24.23 -8.87
C SER A 125 40.04 -23.29 -9.64
N GLN A 126 41.34 -23.03 -9.39
CA GLN A 126 42.47 -23.64 -8.66
C GLN A 126 43.56 -22.51 -8.42
N PRO A 127 44.88 -22.76 -8.22
CA PRO A 127 45.61 -23.18 -7.00
C PRO A 127 46.77 -22.18 -6.61
N PRO A 128 47.64 -22.46 -5.61
CA PRO A 128 48.37 -21.44 -4.83
C PRO A 128 49.87 -21.25 -5.17
N ALA A 129 50.44 -20.09 -4.82
CA ALA A 129 51.89 -19.90 -4.64
C ALA A 129 52.25 -18.74 -3.67
N THR A 130 52.82 -19.13 -2.51
CA THR A 130 54.05 -18.68 -1.84
C THR A 130 54.29 -17.21 -1.41
N ASN A 131 54.49 -17.06 -0.09
CA ASN A 131 55.32 -16.14 0.72
C ASN A 131 55.65 -14.72 0.23
N THR A 132 55.48 -13.72 1.12
CA THR A 132 56.59 -13.03 1.84
C THR A 132 56.05 -11.94 2.79
N GLN A 133 56.27 -12.17 4.09
CA GLN A 133 56.68 -11.24 5.18
C GLN A 133 55.95 -9.92 5.53
N LEU A 134 55.71 -9.83 6.85
CA LEU A 134 55.36 -8.73 7.79
C LEU A 134 56.35 -7.52 7.74
N PRO A 135 56.08 -6.34 8.35
CA PRO A 135 55.81 -6.20 9.79
C PRO A 135 54.67 -5.28 10.25
N THR A 136 54.10 -5.73 11.37
CA THR A 136 53.28 -5.12 12.42
C THR A 136 53.93 -3.95 13.18
N THR A 137 53.10 -3.12 13.82
CA THR A 137 53.28 -2.57 15.20
C THR A 137 51.97 -1.90 15.63
N GLN A 138 51.08 -2.55 16.39
CA GLN A 138 50.96 -2.63 17.86
C GLN A 138 50.70 -1.30 18.62
N SER A 139 49.44 -1.14 19.06
CA SER A 139 48.94 -0.86 20.42
C SER A 139 49.79 -0.02 21.39
N SER A 140 49.18 1.01 22.00
CA SER A 140 49.06 1.10 23.49
C SER A 140 48.27 2.35 23.94
N ASN A 141 47.25 2.13 24.79
CA ASN A 141 46.82 3.05 25.86
C ASN A 141 47.79 2.87 27.06
N PRO A 142 47.99 3.87 27.95
CA PRO A 142 47.15 3.93 29.17
C PRO A 142 46.95 5.32 29.83
N ASN A 143 45.82 5.42 30.55
CA ASN A 143 45.52 6.10 31.83
C ASN A 143 46.23 7.39 32.28
N GLY A 144 45.41 8.34 32.76
CA GLY A 144 45.74 9.33 33.77
C GLY A 144 44.48 9.86 34.48
N LEU A 145 44.29 9.45 35.73
CA LEU A 145 43.21 9.84 36.66
C LEU A 145 43.57 11.12 37.45
N THR A 146 42.57 11.66 38.18
CA THR A 146 42.59 12.59 39.35
C THR A 146 42.43 14.10 39.08
N GLN A 147 41.70 14.92 39.87
CA GLN A 147 40.76 14.75 41.00
C GLN A 147 40.14 16.15 41.36
N HIS A 148 38.94 16.14 41.97
CA HIS A 148 38.36 17.06 42.99
C HIS A 148 38.22 18.59 42.76
N ALA A 149 37.01 19.13 42.97
CA ALA A 149 36.58 19.68 44.27
C ALA A 149 35.13 20.25 44.25
N GLU A 150 34.44 20.09 45.38
CA GLU A 150 33.03 20.36 45.68
C GLU A 150 32.75 21.84 46.06
N ASN A 151 31.51 22.35 45.89
CA ASN A 151 30.64 22.71 47.03
C ASN A 151 29.22 23.24 46.68
N ARG A 152 28.23 22.59 47.31
CA ARG A 152 27.05 23.09 48.07
C ARG A 152 25.90 23.93 47.45
N HIS A 153 24.74 23.24 47.41
CA HIS A 153 23.43 23.54 48.04
C HIS A 153 22.65 24.83 47.70
N GLY A 154 21.44 24.63 47.17
CA GLY A 154 20.35 25.62 47.16
C GLY A 154 19.09 25.07 46.48
N GLN A 155 18.15 24.57 47.29
CA GLN A 155 16.87 24.00 46.88
C GLN A 155 15.88 25.13 46.56
N SER A 156 15.23 25.12 45.39
CA SER A 156 13.96 25.83 45.19
C SER A 156 13.13 25.17 44.10
N SER A 157 11.90 24.85 44.48
CA SER A 157 10.84 24.16 43.76
C SER A 157 10.23 25.00 42.64
N ASN A 158 10.17 24.44 41.42
CA ASN A 158 9.25 24.87 40.36
C ASN A 158 8.54 23.64 39.76
N PRO A 159 7.24 23.75 39.41
CA PRO A 159 6.46 22.62 38.89
C PRO A 159 6.99 22.17 37.52
N PRO A 160 6.81 20.90 37.13
CA PRO A 160 7.20 20.46 35.80
C PRO A 160 6.30 21.15 34.79
N SER A 161 6.86 22.13 34.09
CA SER A 161 6.30 22.65 32.85
C SER A 161 5.94 21.46 31.96
N ALA A 162 4.68 21.41 31.52
CA ALA A 162 4.20 20.44 30.56
C ALA A 162 5.24 20.30 29.43
N PRO A 163 5.56 19.09 28.95
CA PRO A 163 6.49 18.93 27.86
C PRO A 163 5.93 19.73 26.69
N MET A 164 6.59 20.84 26.35
CA MET A 164 6.30 21.60 25.15
C MET A 164 6.31 20.58 24.02
N VAL A 165 5.12 20.33 23.45
CA VAL A 165 5.00 19.59 22.20
C VAL A 165 5.93 20.28 21.23
N THR A 166 7.02 19.60 20.89
CA THR A 166 8.09 20.11 20.06
C THR A 166 7.47 20.63 18.77
N ALA A 167 7.55 21.95 18.55
CA ALA A 167 6.97 22.69 17.43
C ALA A 167 7.54 22.32 16.04
N ASN A 168 8.25 21.19 15.95
CA ASN A 168 8.90 20.68 14.74
C ASN A 168 8.46 19.24 14.42
N SER A 169 7.23 18.88 14.77
CA SER A 169 6.71 17.57 14.37
C SER A 169 6.33 17.59 12.89
N THR A 170 6.99 16.76 12.07
CA THR A 170 6.67 16.54 10.65
C THR A 170 5.18 16.31 10.43
N ILE A 171 4.52 15.61 11.36
CA ILE A 171 3.08 15.37 11.30
C ILE A 171 2.26 16.66 11.35
N LEU A 172 2.65 17.65 12.16
CA LEU A 172 1.92 18.91 12.27
C LEU A 172 2.03 19.73 10.99
N LYS A 173 3.21 19.71 10.36
CA LYS A 173 3.43 20.36 9.06
C LYS A 173 2.59 19.71 7.95
N VAL A 174 2.55 18.38 7.92
CA VAL A 174 1.71 17.63 6.97
C VAL A 174 0.22 17.90 7.22
N LEU A 175 -0.24 17.89 8.47
CA LEU A 175 -1.63 18.19 8.82
C LEU A 175 -2.01 19.61 8.39
N GLN A 176 -1.16 20.60 8.67
CA GLN A 176 -1.39 21.98 8.25
C GLN A 176 -1.47 22.09 6.72
N SER A 177 -0.55 21.44 6.00
CA SER A 177 -0.57 21.38 4.54
C SER A 177 -1.84 20.72 4.01
N ASN A 178 -2.27 19.61 4.61
CA ASN A 178 -3.45 18.87 4.19
C ASN A 178 -4.74 19.66 4.47
N ILE A 179 -4.83 20.38 5.59
CA ILE A 179 -5.97 21.27 5.89
C ILE A 179 -6.12 22.34 4.80
N GLN A 180 -5.01 22.92 4.34
CA GLN A 180 -5.05 23.88 3.24
C GLN A 180 -5.40 23.21 1.91
N HIS A 181 -4.81 22.04 1.64
CA HIS A 181 -5.01 21.29 0.41
C HIS A 181 -6.49 20.93 0.20
N VAL A 182 -7.19 20.42 1.21
CA VAL A 182 -8.58 19.95 1.05
C VAL A 182 -9.57 21.07 0.69
N LEU A 183 -9.23 22.33 0.96
CA LEU A 183 -10.07 23.47 0.60
C LEU A 183 -10.18 23.64 -0.92
N VAL A 184 -9.23 23.10 -1.69
CA VAL A 184 -9.29 23.14 -3.17
C VAL A 184 -10.57 22.50 -3.71
N TYR A 185 -11.06 21.44 -3.04
CA TYR A 185 -12.25 20.72 -3.49
C TYR A 185 -13.54 21.51 -3.30
N GLU A 186 -13.52 22.60 -2.53
CA GLU A 186 -14.67 23.48 -2.29
C GLU A 186 -14.78 24.61 -3.33
N ASN A 187 -13.83 24.69 -4.26
CA ASN A 187 -13.89 25.65 -5.37
C ASN A 187 -14.97 25.24 -6.38
N LEU A 188 -16.04 26.04 -6.49
CA LEU A 188 -17.19 25.76 -7.36
C LEU A 188 -16.82 25.68 -8.85
N ALA A 189 -15.92 26.55 -9.33
CA ALA A 189 -15.49 26.51 -10.74
C ALA A 189 -14.72 25.22 -11.05
N LEU A 190 -13.96 24.70 -10.07
CA LEU A 190 -13.27 23.43 -10.21
C LEU A 190 -14.24 22.24 -10.14
N GLN A 191 -15.26 22.30 -9.28
CA GLN A 191 -16.33 21.31 -9.26
C GLN A 191 -17.10 21.28 -10.59
N GLU A 192 -17.37 22.44 -11.20
CA GLU A 192 -17.99 22.51 -12.54
C GLU A 192 -17.12 21.85 -13.62
N LYS A 193 -15.80 22.06 -13.60
CA LYS A 193 -14.86 21.36 -14.49
C LYS A 193 -14.88 19.84 -14.28
N ALA A 194 -14.97 19.39 -13.03
CA ALA A 194 -15.10 17.97 -12.73
C ALA A 194 -16.44 17.41 -13.24
N LEU A 195 -17.56 18.11 -13.01
CA LEU A 195 -18.89 17.72 -13.51
C LEU A 195 -18.93 17.64 -15.04
N ALA A 196 -18.22 18.53 -15.75
CA ALA A 196 -18.11 18.48 -17.20
C ALA A 196 -17.40 17.21 -17.71
N CYS A 197 -16.55 16.58 -16.88
CA CYS A 197 -15.88 15.32 -17.21
C CYS A 197 -16.71 14.08 -16.84
N ILE A 198 -17.59 14.19 -15.83
CA ILE A 198 -18.36 13.05 -15.30
C ILE A 198 -19.63 12.85 -16.15
N PRO A 199 -19.95 11.62 -16.60
CA PRO A 199 -21.19 11.33 -17.30
C PRO A 199 -22.38 11.22 -16.32
N VAL A 200 -22.69 12.32 -15.62
CA VAL A 200 -23.58 12.34 -14.45
C VAL A 200 -24.95 11.71 -14.73
N GLN A 201 -25.55 11.99 -15.88
CA GLN A 201 -26.87 11.47 -16.22
C GLN A 201 -26.86 9.95 -16.39
N GLU A 202 -25.81 9.42 -17.02
CA GLU A 202 -25.65 7.98 -17.24
C GLU A 202 -25.38 7.24 -15.93
N LEU A 203 -24.53 7.81 -15.06
CA LEU A 203 -24.28 7.24 -13.73
C LEU A 203 -25.56 7.22 -12.88
N LYS A 204 -26.35 8.31 -12.92
CA LYS A 204 -27.65 8.36 -12.25
C LYS A 204 -28.62 7.31 -12.78
N ARG A 205 -28.72 7.16 -14.11
CA ARG A 205 -29.57 6.13 -14.73
C ARG A 205 -29.17 4.72 -14.29
N LYS A 206 -27.88 4.36 -14.39
CA LYS A 206 -27.35 3.05 -13.95
C LYS A 206 -27.59 2.82 -12.45
N SER A 207 -27.41 3.85 -11.62
CA SER A 207 -27.63 3.75 -10.17
C SER A 207 -29.09 3.44 -9.81
N GLN A 208 -30.04 4.11 -10.46
CA GLN A 208 -31.47 3.90 -10.27
C GLN A 208 -31.91 2.50 -10.71
N GLU A 209 -31.38 2.01 -11.83
CA GLU A 209 -31.64 0.65 -12.30
C GLU A 209 -31.15 -0.40 -11.30
N LYS A 210 -29.92 -0.25 -10.77
CA LYS A 210 -29.37 -1.16 -9.77
C LYS A 210 -30.15 -1.10 -8.44
N LEU A 211 -30.54 0.10 -7.99
CA LEU A 211 -31.37 0.28 -6.80
C LEU A 211 -32.75 -0.40 -6.97
N SER A 212 -33.38 -0.24 -8.13
CA SER A 212 -34.68 -0.87 -8.42
C SER A 212 -34.60 -2.39 -8.40
N ARG A 213 -33.49 -2.97 -8.88
CA ARG A 213 -33.23 -4.41 -8.85
C ARG A 213 -32.98 -4.89 -7.42
N ALA A 214 -32.18 -4.17 -6.65
CA ALA A 214 -31.88 -4.53 -5.26
C ALA A 214 -33.15 -4.55 -4.39
N ARG A 215 -34.00 -3.52 -4.49
CA ARG A 215 -35.29 -3.45 -3.76
C ARG A 215 -36.27 -4.57 -4.09
N LYS A 216 -36.20 -5.15 -5.30
CA LYS A 216 -37.02 -6.30 -5.69
C LYS A 216 -36.54 -7.60 -5.04
N LEU A 217 -35.23 -7.76 -4.86
CA LEU A 217 -34.63 -8.97 -4.28
C LEU A 217 -34.67 -8.98 -2.75
N ASP A 218 -34.47 -7.82 -2.11
CA ASP A 218 -34.50 -7.68 -0.66
C ASP A 218 -35.33 -6.45 -0.26
N LYS A 219 -36.56 -6.72 0.20
CA LYS A 219 -37.51 -5.68 0.64
C LYS A 219 -37.10 -5.03 1.97
N GLY A 220 -36.12 -5.59 2.68
CA GLY A 220 -35.66 -5.12 4.00
C GLY A 220 -34.40 -4.27 3.97
N THR A 221 -33.67 -4.17 2.85
CA THR A 221 -32.42 -3.43 2.81
C THR A 221 -32.65 -1.91 2.78
N ASN A 222 -32.10 -1.21 3.76
CA ASN A 222 -32.03 0.26 3.77
C ASN A 222 -30.79 0.71 2.98
N VAL A 223 -30.89 0.76 1.65
CA VAL A 223 -29.85 1.30 0.76
C VAL A 223 -30.35 2.58 0.10
N SER A 224 -29.53 3.62 0.11
CA SER A 224 -29.87 4.93 -0.46
C SER A 224 -29.51 5.03 -1.94
N ASP A 225 -30.18 5.93 -2.66
CA ASP A 225 -29.83 6.28 -4.04
C ASP A 225 -28.38 6.79 -4.15
N GLY A 226 -27.93 7.54 -3.14
CA GLY A 226 -26.55 8.03 -3.04
C GLY A 226 -25.50 6.90 -2.98
N ASP A 227 -25.80 5.77 -2.33
CA ASP A 227 -24.87 4.63 -2.27
C ASP A 227 -24.66 4.02 -3.66
N PHE A 228 -25.73 3.82 -4.42
CA PHE A 228 -25.62 3.29 -5.79
C PHE A 228 -24.95 4.29 -6.73
N LEU A 229 -25.25 5.59 -6.62
CA LEU A 229 -24.59 6.61 -7.42
C LEU A 229 -23.08 6.66 -7.15
N LEU A 230 -22.68 6.53 -5.88
CA LEU A 230 -21.28 6.47 -5.50
C LEU A 230 -20.58 5.21 -6.06
N LEU A 231 -21.25 4.05 -6.05
CA LEU A 231 -20.72 2.83 -6.66
C LEU A 231 -20.55 2.96 -8.18
N GLU A 232 -21.50 3.61 -8.88
CA GLU A 232 -21.35 3.89 -10.30
C GLU A 232 -20.22 4.88 -10.59
N LEU A 233 -20.10 5.94 -9.78
CA LEU A 233 -19.00 6.89 -9.89
C LEU A 233 -17.64 6.20 -9.74
N LEU A 234 -17.51 5.34 -8.72
CA LEU A 234 -16.30 4.58 -8.48
C LEU A 234 -15.96 3.63 -9.63
N HIS A 235 -16.97 2.92 -10.14
CA HIS A 235 -16.80 2.02 -11.27
C HIS A 235 -16.33 2.76 -12.52
N TRP A 236 -17.03 3.83 -12.90
CA TRP A 236 -16.64 4.69 -14.03
C TRP A 236 -15.23 5.25 -13.86
N PHE A 237 -14.91 5.75 -12.66
CA PHE A 237 -13.62 6.37 -12.42
C PHE A 237 -12.47 5.37 -12.61
N LYS A 238 -12.65 4.13 -12.12
CA LYS A 238 -11.64 3.07 -12.21
C LYS A 238 -11.53 2.42 -13.59
N GLN A 239 -12.64 2.24 -14.29
CA GLN A 239 -12.68 1.45 -15.53
C GLN A 239 -12.57 2.31 -16.79
N GLU A 240 -12.97 3.58 -16.73
CA GLU A 240 -13.13 4.42 -17.92
C GLU A 240 -12.34 5.73 -17.82
N PHE A 241 -12.31 6.36 -16.63
CA PHE A 241 -11.75 7.70 -16.51
C PHE A 241 -10.24 7.71 -16.20
N PHE A 242 -9.81 7.01 -15.15
CA PHE A 242 -8.48 7.19 -14.56
C PHE A 242 -7.61 5.93 -14.67
N HIS A 243 -6.38 6.10 -15.15
CA HIS A 243 -5.48 5.00 -15.48
C HIS A 243 -4.32 4.89 -14.48
N TRP A 244 -4.06 3.67 -14.00
CA TRP A 244 -2.93 3.42 -13.12
C TRP A 244 -1.61 3.43 -13.88
N VAL A 245 -0.59 4.12 -13.35
CA VAL A 245 0.74 4.22 -13.98
C VAL A 245 1.83 3.75 -13.03
N ASN A 246 2.51 2.67 -13.44
CA ASN A 246 3.78 2.27 -12.84
C ASN A 246 4.94 2.96 -13.57
N ASN A 247 5.06 2.73 -14.87
CA ASN A 247 5.96 3.44 -15.77
C ASN A 247 5.15 3.88 -17.00
N ILE A 248 5.43 5.07 -17.55
CA ILE A 248 4.75 5.54 -18.77
C ILE A 248 5.38 4.93 -20.02
N LEU A 249 4.61 4.75 -21.08
CA LEU A 249 5.16 4.31 -22.36
C LEU A 249 6.06 5.39 -22.95
N CYS A 250 7.05 4.96 -23.73
CA CYS A 250 7.95 5.87 -24.42
C CYS A 250 7.18 6.71 -25.44
N SER A 251 7.29 8.05 -25.40
CA SER A 251 6.58 8.93 -26.32
C SER A 251 7.08 8.84 -27.78
N LYS A 252 8.28 8.28 -27.99
CA LYS A 252 8.86 8.10 -29.33
C LYS A 252 8.46 6.79 -30.00
N CYS A 253 8.45 5.68 -29.27
CA CYS A 253 8.24 4.35 -29.84
C CYS A 253 7.05 3.58 -29.27
N GLY A 254 6.37 4.11 -28.24
CA GLY A 254 5.31 3.40 -27.52
C GLY A 254 5.80 2.22 -26.68
N GLY A 255 7.10 1.93 -26.67
CA GLY A 255 7.70 0.82 -25.94
C GLY A 255 7.78 1.05 -24.44
N GLN A 256 8.15 -0.01 -23.72
CA GLN A 256 8.28 0.02 -22.27
C GLN A 256 9.46 0.89 -21.80
N THR A 257 9.31 1.44 -20.61
CA THR A 257 10.32 2.27 -19.95
C THR A 257 10.65 1.73 -18.56
N ARG A 258 11.77 2.17 -17.99
CA ARG A 258 12.17 1.89 -16.62
C ARG A 258 12.36 3.17 -15.83
N SER A 259 11.95 3.15 -14.57
CA SER A 259 12.24 4.23 -13.63
C SER A 259 13.75 4.35 -13.40
N ARG A 260 14.29 5.57 -13.44
CA ARG A 260 15.64 5.88 -12.98
C ARG A 260 15.62 6.41 -11.56
N SER A 261 16.64 6.07 -10.77
CA SER A 261 16.74 6.43 -9.35
C SER A 261 16.79 7.95 -9.08
N LYS A 262 17.16 8.75 -10.09
CA LYS A 262 17.25 10.20 -9.97
C LYS A 262 16.02 10.84 -10.58
N SER A 263 15.21 11.50 -9.74
CA SER A 263 14.13 12.38 -10.21
C SER A 263 14.70 13.53 -11.05
N LEU A 264 13.89 13.99 -12.01
CA LEU A 264 14.16 15.19 -12.79
C LEU A 264 13.75 16.42 -11.99
N LEU A 265 14.37 17.55 -12.32
CA LEU A 265 13.94 18.84 -11.80
C LEU A 265 12.62 19.24 -12.48
N PRO A 266 11.59 19.63 -11.71
CA PRO A 266 10.38 20.23 -12.26
C PRO A 266 10.70 21.47 -13.11
N ASN A 267 9.99 21.63 -14.23
CA ASN A 267 9.95 22.89 -14.97
C ASN A 267 8.84 23.81 -14.46
N ASP A 268 8.78 25.05 -14.95
CA ASP A 268 7.83 26.06 -14.48
C ASP A 268 6.36 25.66 -14.67
N ASP A 269 6.03 24.97 -15.77
CA ASP A 269 4.67 24.49 -16.01
C ASP A 269 4.32 23.33 -15.06
N GLU A 270 5.25 22.42 -14.81
CA GLU A 270 5.07 21.32 -13.86
C GLU A 270 4.87 21.83 -12.43
N LEU A 271 5.65 22.84 -12.00
CA LEU A 271 5.52 23.49 -10.70
C LEU A 271 4.19 24.23 -10.56
N LYS A 272 3.74 24.90 -11.62
CA LYS A 272 2.44 25.60 -11.65
C LYS A 272 1.29 24.65 -11.32
N TRP A 273 1.37 23.39 -11.74
CA TRP A 273 0.38 22.34 -11.44
C TRP A 273 0.74 21.48 -10.22
N GLY A 274 1.62 21.97 -9.35
CA GLY A 274 1.95 21.35 -8.07
C GLY A 274 2.82 20.09 -8.14
N ALA A 275 3.51 19.84 -9.26
CA ALA A 275 4.43 18.71 -9.37
C ALA A 275 5.82 19.06 -8.79
N ASN A 276 6.02 18.77 -7.50
CA ASN A 276 7.33 18.94 -6.84
C ASN A 276 8.32 17.80 -7.14
N ASN A 277 7.84 16.66 -7.66
CA ASN A 277 8.65 15.52 -8.05
C ASN A 277 8.31 15.13 -9.49
N VAL A 278 9.34 14.90 -10.30
CA VAL A 278 9.20 14.40 -11.66
C VAL A 278 10.03 13.13 -11.81
N GLU A 279 9.38 12.03 -12.13
CA GLU A 279 10.05 10.74 -12.34
C GLU A 279 10.63 10.68 -13.76
N ASP A 280 11.81 10.06 -13.89
CA ASP A 280 12.47 9.80 -15.18
C ASP A 280 12.18 8.37 -15.63
N HIS A 281 11.23 8.23 -16.55
CA HIS A 281 10.88 6.96 -17.19
C HIS A 281 11.71 6.79 -18.47
N TYR A 282 12.85 6.11 -18.35
CA TYR A 282 13.84 6.00 -19.40
C TYR A 282 13.54 4.85 -20.37
N CYS A 283 13.59 5.14 -21.67
CA CYS A 283 13.49 4.13 -22.73
C CYS A 283 14.88 3.76 -23.24
N ASP A 284 15.31 2.51 -23.01
CA ASP A 284 16.62 2.05 -23.47
C ASP A 284 16.70 1.89 -24.99
N ALA A 285 15.59 1.56 -25.67
CA ALA A 285 15.57 1.43 -27.13
C ALA A 285 15.76 2.77 -27.85
N CYS A 286 15.15 3.83 -27.33
CA CYS A 286 15.22 5.17 -27.92
C CYS A 286 16.30 6.06 -27.29
N GLN A 287 16.95 5.61 -26.22
CA GLN A 287 17.82 6.43 -25.37
C GLN A 287 17.15 7.76 -25.02
N PHE A 288 15.91 7.69 -24.54
CA PHE A 288 15.05 8.85 -24.36
C PHE A 288 14.43 8.89 -22.96
N SER A 289 14.46 10.06 -22.34
CA SER A 289 13.87 10.34 -21.03
C SER A 289 12.41 10.78 -21.20
N ASN A 290 11.49 10.02 -20.62
CA ASN A 290 10.07 10.37 -20.57
C ASN A 290 9.77 10.89 -19.17
N ARG A 291 9.29 12.13 -19.10
CA ARG A 291 9.02 12.82 -17.83
C ARG A 291 7.65 12.37 -17.31
N PHE A 292 7.58 12.00 -16.03
CA PHE A 292 6.32 11.73 -15.35
C PHE A 292 6.17 12.63 -14.11
N PRO A 293 5.59 13.83 -14.26
CA PRO A 293 5.36 14.75 -13.16
C PRO A 293 4.29 14.21 -12.20
N ARG A 294 4.59 14.24 -10.91
CA ARG A 294 3.68 13.84 -9.83
C ARG A 294 2.81 15.03 -9.43
N TYR A 295 1.82 15.34 -10.26
CA TYR A 295 0.92 16.49 -10.06
C TYR A 295 0.09 16.35 -8.79
N ASN A 296 -0.01 17.45 -8.04
CA ASN A 296 -0.87 17.54 -6.87
C ASN A 296 -2.09 18.46 -7.10
N ASP A 297 -2.17 19.12 -8.25
CA ASP A 297 -3.33 19.92 -8.63
C ASP A 297 -4.44 19.03 -9.25
N PRO A 298 -5.64 18.95 -8.64
CA PRO A 298 -6.71 18.09 -9.13
C PRO A 298 -7.32 18.54 -10.47
N GLU A 299 -7.21 19.83 -10.85
CA GLU A 299 -7.63 20.27 -12.18
C GLU A 299 -6.74 19.62 -13.24
N LYS A 300 -5.42 19.61 -13.02
CA LYS A 300 -4.49 18.94 -13.93
C LYS A 300 -4.76 17.44 -14.01
N LEU A 301 -5.18 16.82 -12.91
CA LEU A 301 -5.50 15.38 -12.88
C LEU A 301 -6.77 15.03 -13.66
N LEU A 302 -7.73 15.94 -13.82
CA LEU A 302 -8.87 15.75 -14.74
C LEU A 302 -8.43 15.69 -16.21
N GLU A 303 -7.33 16.35 -16.55
CA GLU A 303 -6.71 16.35 -17.88
C GLU A 303 -5.82 15.12 -18.09
N THR A 304 -4.89 14.85 -17.17
CA THR A 304 -3.90 13.77 -17.33
C THR A 304 -4.51 12.39 -17.13
N ARG A 305 -5.55 12.28 -16.30
CA ARG A 305 -6.35 11.07 -16.09
C ARG A 305 -5.53 9.84 -15.74
N CYS A 306 -4.39 10.03 -15.08
CA CYS A 306 -3.49 8.94 -14.74
C CYS A 306 -2.61 9.26 -13.54
N GLY A 307 -2.11 8.22 -12.88
CA GLY A 307 -1.31 8.36 -11.67
C GLY A 307 -1.25 7.10 -10.82
N ARG A 308 -0.85 7.27 -9.57
CA ARG A 308 -0.88 6.21 -8.54
C ARG A 308 -1.93 6.57 -7.49
N CYS A 309 -1.89 5.95 -6.31
CA CYS A 309 -2.87 6.15 -5.25
C CYS A 309 -3.09 7.62 -4.88
N GLY A 310 -2.02 8.43 -4.78
CA GLY A 310 -2.11 9.84 -4.43
C GLY A 310 -2.92 10.66 -5.42
N GLU A 311 -2.58 10.59 -6.71
CA GLU A 311 -3.28 11.31 -7.78
C GLU A 311 -4.70 10.79 -7.97
N TRP A 312 -4.87 9.47 -7.97
CA TRP A 312 -6.18 8.83 -8.09
C TRP A 312 -7.13 9.36 -7.02
N ALA A 313 -6.67 9.37 -5.77
CA ALA A 313 -7.52 9.71 -4.63
C ALA A 313 -7.74 11.22 -4.49
N ASN A 314 -6.77 12.04 -4.88
CA ASN A 314 -6.93 13.49 -5.02
C ASN A 314 -8.04 13.83 -6.05
N CYS A 315 -7.93 13.30 -7.27
CA CYS A 315 -8.90 13.53 -8.33
C CYS A 315 -10.29 12.94 -8.01
N PHE A 316 -10.34 11.73 -7.43
CA PHE A 316 -11.61 11.10 -7.06
C PHE A 316 -12.33 11.86 -5.94
N THR A 317 -11.59 12.44 -4.99
CA THR A 317 -12.17 13.30 -3.94
C THR A 317 -12.85 14.52 -4.55
N LEU A 318 -12.22 15.18 -5.53
CA LEU A 318 -12.84 16.27 -6.27
C LEU A 318 -14.14 15.82 -6.95
N CYS A 319 -14.14 14.68 -7.66
CA CYS A 319 -15.34 14.14 -8.31
C CYS A 319 -16.48 13.88 -7.32
N CYS A 320 -16.16 13.36 -6.13
CA CYS A 320 -17.15 13.12 -5.07
C CYS A 320 -17.74 14.44 -4.56
N ARG A 321 -16.89 15.43 -4.26
CA ARG A 321 -17.34 16.76 -3.81
C ARG A 321 -18.20 17.46 -4.87
N ALA A 322 -17.81 17.36 -6.13
CA ALA A 322 -18.55 17.92 -7.27
C ALA A 322 -19.95 17.31 -7.43
N LEU A 323 -20.12 16.02 -7.13
CA LEU A 323 -21.44 15.36 -7.10
C LEU A 323 -22.23 15.59 -5.80
N GLY A 324 -21.71 16.40 -4.88
CA GLY A 324 -22.36 16.76 -3.63
C GLY A 324 -22.18 15.75 -2.49
N PHE A 325 -21.31 14.75 -2.64
CA PHE A 325 -21.02 13.81 -1.56
C PHE A 325 -20.17 14.47 -0.47
N GLU A 326 -20.46 14.16 0.80
CA GLU A 326 -19.52 14.45 1.89
C GLU A 326 -18.31 13.52 1.76
N ALA A 327 -17.16 14.10 1.45
CA ALA A 327 -15.93 13.36 1.19
C ALA A 327 -14.79 13.88 2.08
N ARG A 328 -13.96 12.98 2.61
CA ARG A 328 -12.78 13.34 3.40
C ARG A 328 -11.51 12.79 2.78
N TYR A 329 -10.51 13.64 2.65
CA TYR A 329 -9.13 13.28 2.34
C TYR A 329 -8.48 12.72 3.62
N VAL A 330 -8.26 11.41 3.70
CA VAL A 330 -7.68 10.76 4.88
C VAL A 330 -6.27 10.32 4.57
N TRP A 331 -5.31 10.92 5.26
CA TRP A 331 -3.91 10.59 5.09
C TRP A 331 -3.45 9.56 6.14
N ASP A 332 -2.83 8.47 5.68
CA ASP A 332 -2.17 7.50 6.55
C ASP A 332 -0.74 7.92 6.90
N TYR A 333 -0.40 7.90 8.18
CA TYR A 333 0.96 8.15 8.67
C TYR A 333 1.87 6.90 8.61
N THR A 334 1.26 5.71 8.65
CA THR A 334 1.96 4.43 8.83
C THR A 334 2.42 3.78 7.53
N GLU A 335 1.75 4.11 6.43
CA GLU A 335 2.10 3.61 5.11
C GLU A 335 3.30 4.39 4.56
N LEU A 336 4.39 3.66 4.29
CA LEU A 336 5.64 4.17 3.67
C LEU A 336 5.41 4.86 2.32
N TRP A 337 4.20 4.76 1.77
CA TRP A 337 3.73 5.44 0.58
C TRP A 337 2.34 5.98 0.87
N HIS A 338 2.12 7.27 0.63
CA HIS A 338 0.89 8.06 0.77
C HIS A 338 -0.39 7.27 0.42
N THR A 339 -0.91 6.48 1.35
CA THR A 339 -2.20 5.83 1.23
C THR A 339 -3.24 6.86 1.64
N LEU A 340 -4.12 7.18 0.70
CA LEU A 340 -5.22 8.09 0.92
C LEU A 340 -6.52 7.31 1.04
N PHE A 341 -7.23 7.46 2.16
CA PHE A 341 -8.60 6.97 2.27
C PHE A 341 -9.59 8.07 1.92
N LEU A 342 -10.67 7.67 1.26
CA LEU A 342 -11.82 8.52 1.08
C LEU A 342 -12.92 8.00 2.01
N LYS A 343 -13.29 8.81 3.01
CA LYS A 343 -14.50 8.56 3.77
C LYS A 343 -15.65 9.26 3.09
N LEU A 344 -16.64 8.48 2.67
CA LEU A 344 -17.86 8.98 2.06
C LEU A 344 -19.01 8.75 3.02
N THR A 345 -19.61 9.84 3.48
CA THR A 345 -20.86 9.77 4.23
C THR A 345 -21.98 9.91 3.22
N THR A 346 -22.81 8.89 3.06
CA THR A 346 -24.02 9.03 2.23
C THR A 346 -25.12 9.68 3.04
N MET A 347 -26.11 10.26 2.34
CA MET A 347 -27.23 11.01 2.95
C MET A 347 -28.06 10.19 3.95
N SER A 348 -27.91 8.86 3.99
CA SER A 348 -28.53 7.96 4.97
C SER A 348 -27.79 7.87 6.31
N GLY A 349 -26.65 8.56 6.47
CA GLY A 349 -25.82 8.51 7.68
C GLY A 349 -24.97 7.25 7.81
N GLN A 350 -25.03 6.33 6.84
CA GLN A 350 -24.12 5.19 6.77
C GLN A 350 -22.73 5.64 6.30
N LYS A 351 -21.69 5.16 7.01
CA LYS A 351 -20.29 5.48 6.72
C LYS A 351 -19.75 4.42 5.75
N SER A 352 -19.45 4.82 4.52
CA SER A 352 -18.75 3.99 3.56
C SER A 352 -17.27 4.41 3.51
N PHE A 353 -16.37 3.44 3.61
CA PHE A 353 -14.93 3.66 3.51
C PHE A 353 -14.44 3.08 2.20
N LEU A 354 -13.76 3.90 1.41
CA LEU A 354 -13.02 3.43 0.24
C LEU A 354 -11.54 3.33 0.62
N LEU A 355 -11.00 2.12 0.55
CA LEU A 355 -9.59 1.83 0.78
C LEU A 355 -8.87 1.75 -0.56
N LEU A 356 -7.74 2.45 -0.68
CA LEU A 356 -6.97 2.53 -1.92
C LEU A 356 -5.50 2.29 -1.60
N SER A 357 -5.02 1.05 -1.77
CA SER A 357 -3.62 0.72 -1.54
C SER A 357 -2.79 0.81 -2.82
N SER A 358 -1.48 0.91 -2.62
CA SER A 358 -0.44 0.99 -3.66
C SER A 358 -0.32 -0.27 -4.54
N GLY A 359 -0.97 -1.37 -4.16
CA GLY A 359 -1.06 -2.62 -4.94
C GLY A 359 -2.20 -2.66 -5.97
N GLY A 360 -3.00 -1.59 -6.05
CA GLY A 360 -4.19 -1.50 -6.89
C GLY A 360 -5.42 -1.10 -6.07
N CYS A 361 -6.41 -0.52 -6.73
CA CYS A 361 -7.67 -0.12 -6.09
C CYS A 361 -8.48 -1.35 -5.66
N THR A 362 -8.19 -1.92 -4.49
CA THR A 362 -9.04 -2.93 -3.86
C THR A 362 -10.08 -2.22 -3.01
N VAL A 363 -11.31 -2.15 -3.53
CA VAL A 363 -12.47 -1.76 -2.74
C VAL A 363 -12.66 -2.87 -1.72
N MET A 364 -12.30 -2.63 -0.46
CA MET A 364 -12.84 -3.47 0.60
C MET A 364 -14.32 -3.13 0.71
N PRO A 365 -15.25 -4.06 0.44
CA PRO A 365 -16.63 -3.82 0.78
C PRO A 365 -16.67 -3.58 2.28
N VAL A 366 -17.15 -2.41 2.69
CA VAL A 366 -17.78 -2.32 4.02
C VAL A 366 -18.75 -3.50 4.07
N LYS A 367 -18.70 -4.29 5.15
CA LYS A 367 -19.78 -5.21 5.49
C LYS A 367 -21.07 -4.39 5.56
N MET A 368 -21.70 -4.14 4.42
CA MET A 368 -23.15 -4.19 4.37
C MET A 368 -23.42 -5.59 4.88
N SER A 369 -24.12 -5.70 6.01
CA SER A 369 -24.62 -6.99 6.48
C SER A 369 -25.67 -7.47 5.47
N VAL A 370 -25.21 -7.90 4.29
CA VAL A 370 -25.95 -8.64 3.30
C VAL A 370 -25.46 -10.06 3.49
N THR A 371 -26.16 -10.79 4.34
CA THR A 371 -26.19 -12.23 4.31
C THR A 371 -26.73 -12.67 2.94
N ASN A 372 -25.87 -12.69 1.91
CA ASN A 372 -25.85 -13.66 0.82
C ASN A 372 -24.84 -13.26 -0.26
N HIS A 373 -23.86 -14.14 -0.49
CA HIS A 373 -22.94 -14.13 -1.62
C HIS A 373 -23.71 -14.28 -2.95
N SER A 374 -23.98 -13.17 -3.65
CA SER A 374 -24.23 -13.21 -5.10
C SER A 374 -24.24 -11.85 -5.84
N PHE A 375 -24.01 -10.73 -5.18
CA PHE A 375 -24.29 -9.42 -5.80
C PHE A 375 -23.17 -8.77 -6.63
N MET A 376 -22.02 -9.42 -6.82
CA MET A 376 -20.92 -8.88 -7.66
C MET A 376 -20.51 -9.84 -8.78
N LYS A 377 -21.34 -9.90 -9.82
CA LYS A 377 -20.94 -10.30 -11.17
C LYS A 377 -21.42 -9.27 -12.17
#